data_AF-A0A7V5FNJ3-F1
#
_entry.id   AF-A0A7V5FNJ3-F1
#
_cell.length_a   1.000
_cell.length_b   1.000
_cell.length_c   1.000
_cell.angle_alpha   90.00
_cell.angle_beta   90.00
_cell.angle_gamma   90.00
#
_symmetry.space_group_name_H-M   'P 1'
#
loop_
_entity.id
_entity.type
_entity.pdbx_description
1 polymer ?
#
loop_
_entity_poly.entity_id
_entity_poly.type
_entity_poly.pdbx_seq_one_letter_code
_entity_poly.pdbx_strand_id
1 'polypeptide(L)'
;MKEEEKNIQSEFLFPEEEISKLKIDRVIKRDGRIVAFNRQKIADSIFRAAVDVGGSNRQLAQALADRATAILNEVFPAGSIPSVEEIQDIIEKVLVEDGHYRTAKAYILYRAEHARMREEKDSRIIIEDNVPYKTLWRVFAWNVDHGCDTIEKLNRHLADGTYPALVQEAEKVYHDEVEKVAERILATKDRTRLVIVAGPSSSGKTTTTMKIGERLKARGMHFVLLNLDNYFRNLDEYPRDEYGDHDFENPQALDLELINEHLYQLLKGKTVKMPEYNFKTGKRRLEAREFTLKSDEILLIDSLHGLYPAMTASVPHEMKFKFYIE
;
A
#
# COMPACT_ATOMS: atom_id res chain seq x y z
N MET A 1 -3.94 42.42 62.78
CA MET A 1 -3.51 41.01 62.55
C MET A 1 -4.48 40.45 61.52
N LYS A 2 -4.34 40.66 60.20
CA LYS A 2 -3.26 40.23 59.26
C LYS A 2 -2.99 38.73 59.42
N GLU A 3 -3.56 37.93 58.51
CA GLU A 3 -2.93 37.33 57.30
C GLU A 3 -2.23 36.02 57.73
N GLU A 4 -2.48 34.83 57.19
CA GLU A 4 -2.45 34.44 55.77
C GLU A 4 -3.34 33.20 55.50
N GLU A 5 -3.99 33.24 54.34
CA GLU A 5 -4.63 32.11 53.67
C GLU A 5 -3.57 31.12 53.17
N LYS A 6 -3.68 29.84 53.54
CA LYS A 6 -2.88 28.76 52.95
C LYS A 6 -3.46 28.38 51.59
N ASN A 7 -2.91 29.00 50.54
CA ASN A 7 -3.10 28.61 49.15
C ASN A 7 -2.24 27.36 48.86
N ILE A 8 -2.87 26.18 48.77
CA ILE A 8 -2.23 24.95 48.31
C ILE A 8 -2.27 24.99 46.78
N GLN A 9 -1.32 25.70 46.18
CA GLN A 9 -1.06 25.61 44.74
C GLN A 9 -0.18 24.39 44.47
N SER A 10 -0.69 23.57 43.56
CA SER A 10 -0.04 22.43 42.94
C SER A 10 1.38 22.77 42.48
N GLU A 11 2.34 22.02 43.02
CA GLU A 11 3.75 22.06 42.66
C GLU A 11 3.90 21.61 41.20
N PHE A 12 3.97 22.59 40.30
CA PHE A 12 4.40 22.38 38.93
C PHE A 12 5.86 21.91 38.95
N LEU A 13 6.12 20.65 38.60
CA LEU A 13 7.45 20.24 38.20
C LEU A 13 7.77 20.92 36.85
N PHE A 14 8.92 21.58 36.81
CA PHE A 14 9.58 22.29 35.70
C PHE A 14 9.34 23.82 35.64
N PRO A 15 10.35 24.64 36.04
CA PRO A 15 10.39 26.10 35.87
C PRO A 15 10.38 26.56 34.41
N GLU A 16 9.78 27.73 34.14
CA GLU A 16 9.60 28.33 32.81
C GLU A 16 10.92 28.59 32.03
N GLU A 17 12.07 28.52 32.69
CA GLU A 17 13.40 28.75 32.07
C GLU A 17 13.93 27.57 31.23
N GLU A 18 13.37 26.35 31.35
CA GLU A 18 13.77 25.20 30.50
C GLU A 18 13.07 25.15 29.13
N ILE A 19 12.09 26.02 28.89
CA ILE A 19 11.40 26.11 27.58
C ILE A 19 12.34 26.69 26.49
N SER A 20 13.52 27.20 26.86
CA SER A 20 14.47 27.86 25.93
C SER A 20 15.55 26.94 25.30
N LYS A 21 15.47 25.61 25.41
CA LYS A 21 16.48 24.68 24.83
C LYS A 21 15.94 23.64 23.84
N LEU A 22 14.74 23.84 23.30
CA LEU A 22 14.33 23.07 22.12
C LEU A 22 14.95 23.71 20.88
N LYS A 23 15.78 22.95 20.14
CA LYS A 23 16.38 23.40 18.87
C LYS A 23 15.33 23.54 17.76
N ILE A 24 14.19 22.88 17.94
CA ILE A 24 13.04 22.86 17.03
C ILE A 24 11.91 23.68 17.64
N ASP A 25 11.59 24.80 16.99
CA ASP A 25 10.51 25.73 17.36
C ASP A 25 9.25 25.51 16.50
N ARG A 26 9.42 24.96 15.30
CA ARG A 26 8.39 24.88 14.24
C ARG A 26 8.39 23.53 13.54
N VAL A 27 7.23 23.17 12.98
CA VAL A 27 6.98 21.91 12.26
C VAL A 27 6.22 22.19 10.97
N ILE A 28 6.62 21.54 9.88
CA ILE A 28 5.89 21.58 8.59
C ILE A 28 4.82 20.50 8.61
N LYS A 29 3.55 20.92 8.55
CA LYS A 29 2.43 20.00 8.31
C LYS A 29 2.42 19.52 6.85
N ARG A 30 1.79 18.37 6.60
CA ARG A 30 1.65 17.79 5.25
C ARG A 30 1.00 18.74 4.23
N ASP A 31 0.18 19.69 4.67
CA ASP A 31 -0.46 20.72 3.82
C ASP A 31 0.44 21.95 3.56
N GLY A 32 1.73 21.86 3.90
CA GLY A 32 2.72 22.93 3.77
C GLY A 32 2.64 24.01 4.86
N ARG A 33 1.68 23.94 5.79
CA ARG A 33 1.56 24.95 6.86
C ARG A 33 2.63 24.73 7.93
N ILE A 34 3.29 25.83 8.29
CA ILE A 34 4.23 25.84 9.41
C ILE A 34 3.46 26.14 10.70
N VAL A 35 3.61 25.27 11.70
CA VAL A 35 3.00 25.42 13.03
C VAL A 35 4.06 25.35 14.12
N ALA A 36 3.77 25.91 15.30
CA ALA A 36 4.65 25.78 16.45
C ALA A 36 4.79 24.30 16.87
N PHE A 37 6.03 23.89 17.18
CA PHE A 37 6.30 22.59 17.76
C PHE A 37 5.61 22.47 19.12
N ASN A 38 4.92 21.36 19.34
CA ASN A 38 4.21 21.11 20.60
C ASN A 38 4.44 19.67 21.03
N ARG A 39 5.29 19.51 22.05
CA ARG A 39 5.61 18.23 22.69
C ARG A 39 4.36 17.50 23.23
N GLN A 40 3.38 18.22 23.76
CA GLN A 40 2.18 17.59 24.32
C GLN A 40 1.41 16.80 23.25
N LYS A 41 1.44 17.25 21.99
CA LYS A 41 0.82 16.52 20.88
C LYS A 41 1.48 15.18 20.59
N ILE A 42 2.78 15.06 20.83
CA ILE A 42 3.52 13.79 20.70
C ILE A 42 3.11 12.84 21.83
N ALA A 43 3.06 13.34 23.06
CA ALA A 43 2.63 12.52 24.20
C ALA A 43 1.18 12.05 24.05
N ASP A 44 0.28 12.92 23.59
CA ASP A 44 -1.13 12.59 23.38
C ASP A 44 -1.32 11.59 22.22
N SER A 45 -0.50 11.64 21.16
CA SER A 45 -0.57 10.67 20.06
C SER A 45 -0.07 9.29 20.48
N ILE A 46 1.04 9.22 21.23
CA ILE A 46 1.54 7.98 21.82
C ILE A 46 0.53 7.40 22.82
N PHE A 47 -0.05 8.25 23.67
CA PHE A 47 -1.04 7.83 24.66
C PHE A 47 -2.30 7.26 24.02
N ARG A 48 -2.79 7.87 22.94
CA ARG A 48 -3.93 7.33 22.17
C ARG A 48 -3.64 5.93 21.62
N ALA A 49 -2.48 5.75 20.99
CA ALA A 49 -2.07 4.44 20.50
C ALA A 49 -1.91 3.41 21.64
N ALA A 50 -1.47 3.85 22.83
CA ALA A 50 -1.37 2.98 23.99
C ALA A 50 -2.75 2.55 24.50
N VAL A 51 -3.73 3.45 24.51
CA VAL A 51 -5.12 3.15 24.90
C VAL A 51 -5.75 2.12 23.97
N ASP A 52 -5.51 2.22 22.66
CA ASP A 52 -6.04 1.27 21.66
C ASP A 52 -5.54 -0.17 21.86
N VAL A 53 -4.43 -0.35 22.58
CA VAL A 53 -3.88 -1.68 22.94
C VAL A 53 -4.06 -2.04 24.42
N GLY A 54 -4.92 -1.30 25.14
CA GLY A 54 -5.27 -1.56 26.53
C GLY A 54 -4.33 -0.94 27.57
N GLY A 55 -3.43 -0.02 27.16
CA GLY A 55 -2.56 0.74 28.05
C GLY A 55 -3.23 2.00 28.59
N SER A 56 -2.93 2.37 29.84
CA SER A 56 -3.52 3.55 30.50
C SER A 56 -2.48 4.47 31.15
N ASN A 57 -1.19 4.17 31.02
CA ASN A 57 -0.12 4.90 31.68
C ASN A 57 0.29 6.15 30.89
N ARG A 58 -0.29 7.31 31.26
CA ARG A 58 0.03 8.61 30.66
C ARG A 58 1.44 9.10 30.98
N GLN A 59 2.00 8.73 32.14
CA GLN A 59 3.36 9.12 32.52
C GLN A 59 4.40 8.44 31.62
N LEU A 60 4.16 7.17 31.26
CA LEU A 60 5.02 6.44 30.33
C LEU A 60 4.98 7.04 28.92
N ALA A 61 3.79 7.41 28.42
CA ALA A 61 3.66 8.12 27.15
C ALA A 61 4.40 9.46 27.15
N GLN A 62 4.42 10.14 28.30
CA GLN A 62 5.15 11.39 28.46
C GLN A 62 6.67 11.19 28.40
N ALA A 63 7.19 10.15 29.08
CA ALA A 63 8.60 9.79 29.05
C ALA A 63 9.09 9.37 27.65
N LEU A 64 8.26 8.65 26.89
CA LEU A 64 8.56 8.29 25.50
C LEU A 64 8.56 9.53 24.58
N ALA A 65 7.66 10.48 24.82
CA ALA A 65 7.67 11.76 24.12
C ALA A 65 8.93 12.59 24.44
N ASP A 66 9.45 12.53 25.67
CA ASP A 66 10.73 13.15 26.03
C ASP A 66 11.89 12.55 25.27
N ARG A 67 11.95 11.22 25.21
CA ARG A 67 12.98 10.52 24.44
C ARG A 67 12.91 10.86 22.95
N ALA A 68 11.71 10.87 22.36
CA ALA A 68 11.52 11.28 20.97
C ALA A 68 11.96 12.73 20.73
N THR A 69 11.67 13.63 21.66
CA THR A 69 12.07 15.05 21.58
C THR A 69 13.59 15.21 21.72
N ALA A 70 14.24 14.40 22.55
CA ALA A 70 15.70 14.40 22.67
C ALA A 70 16.36 13.96 21.34
N ILE A 71 15.90 12.86 20.75
CA ILE A 71 16.39 12.36 19.45
C ILE A 71 16.14 13.39 18.35
N LEU A 72 14.99 14.04 18.34
CA LEU A 72 14.69 15.14 17.40
C LEU A 72 15.73 16.28 17.51
N ASN A 73 16.11 16.68 18.71
CA ASN A 73 17.13 17.72 18.94
C ASN A 73 18.57 17.28 18.63
N GLU A 74 18.83 15.97 18.53
CA GLU A 74 20.12 15.39 18.12
C GLU A 74 20.22 15.26 16.60
N VAL A 75 19.17 14.75 15.96
CA VAL A 75 19.12 14.49 14.51
C VAL A 75 19.06 15.79 13.71
N PHE A 76 18.35 16.79 14.22
CA PHE A 76 18.09 18.02 13.47
C PHE A 76 18.93 19.22 13.98
N PRO A 77 19.58 19.98 13.08
CA PRO A 77 20.32 21.20 13.43
C PRO A 77 19.41 22.30 14.00
N ALA A 78 19.97 23.22 14.77
CA ALA A 78 19.22 24.37 15.29
C ALA A 78 18.64 25.23 14.15
N GLY A 79 17.34 25.48 14.19
CA GLY A 79 16.62 26.25 13.17
C GLY A 79 16.07 25.42 11.99
N SER A 80 16.24 24.10 12.00
CA SER A 80 15.53 23.21 11.07
C SER A 80 14.03 23.16 11.39
N ILE A 81 13.20 22.98 10.36
CA ILE A 81 11.75 22.84 10.50
C ILE A 81 11.38 21.43 10.03
N PRO A 82 11.45 20.40 10.91
CA PRO A 82 11.09 19.04 10.54
C PRO A 82 9.61 18.95 10.13
N SER A 83 9.32 18.03 9.23
CA SER A 83 7.97 17.67 8.85
C SER A 83 7.29 16.84 9.94
N VAL A 84 5.95 16.82 9.91
CA VAL A 84 5.17 15.94 10.79
C VAL A 84 5.54 14.46 10.59
N GLU A 85 5.93 14.06 9.38
CA GLU A 85 6.31 12.67 9.08
C GLU A 85 7.62 12.28 9.75
N GLU A 86 8.64 13.13 9.64
CA GLU A 86 9.94 12.88 10.28
C GLU A 86 9.82 12.77 11.81
N ILE A 87 8.92 13.56 12.41
CA ILE A 87 8.59 13.45 13.84
C ILE A 87 7.90 12.11 14.13
N GLN A 88 6.99 11.67 13.27
CA GLN A 88 6.29 10.39 13.43
C GLN A 88 7.24 9.20 13.31
N ASP A 89 8.17 9.23 12.37
CA ASP A 89 9.16 8.17 12.16
C ASP A 89 10.07 8.01 13.40
N ILE A 90 10.45 9.12 14.04
CA ILE A 90 11.22 9.09 15.30
C ILE A 90 10.40 8.52 16.45
N ILE A 91 9.11 8.86 16.54
CA ILE A 91 8.21 8.28 17.56
C ILE A 91 8.10 6.76 17.38
N GLU A 92 7.95 6.29 16.14
CA GLU A 92 7.88 4.87 15.82
C GLU A 92 9.17 4.15 16.23
N LYS A 93 10.33 4.73 15.88
CA LYS A 93 11.64 4.21 16.30
C LYS A 93 11.75 4.09 17.82
N VAL A 94 11.37 5.13 18.57
CA VAL A 94 11.40 5.13 20.03
C VAL A 94 10.50 4.06 20.62
N LEU A 95 9.28 3.88 20.10
CA LEU A 95 8.35 2.86 20.60
C LEU A 95 8.87 1.44 20.36
N VAL A 96 9.64 1.22 19.30
CA VAL A 96 10.24 -0.08 18.98
C VAL A 96 11.49 -0.34 19.84
N GLU A 97 12.38 0.64 19.97
CA GLU A 97 13.61 0.53 20.76
C GLU A 97 13.34 0.33 22.26
N ASP A 98 12.27 0.94 22.78
CA ASP A 98 11.85 0.81 24.18
C ASP A 98 10.99 -0.45 24.45
N GLY A 99 10.77 -1.29 23.43
CA GLY A 99 10.05 -2.55 23.57
C GLY A 99 8.52 -2.43 23.65
N HIS A 100 7.97 -1.27 23.29
CA HIS A 100 6.52 -1.02 23.25
C HIS A 100 5.88 -1.45 21.92
N TYR A 101 6.18 -2.66 21.47
CA TYR A 101 5.78 -3.18 20.15
C TYR A 101 4.27 -3.14 19.87
N ARG A 102 3.44 -3.41 20.87
CA ARG A 102 1.97 -3.35 20.72
C ARG A 102 1.50 -1.91 20.46
N THR A 103 2.02 -0.96 21.23
CA THR A 103 1.73 0.47 21.06
C THR A 103 2.26 1.00 19.73
N ALA A 104 3.47 0.60 19.33
CA ALA A 104 4.05 0.94 18.02
C ALA A 104 3.14 0.49 16.88
N LYS A 105 2.66 -0.77 16.94
CA LYS A 105 1.72 -1.32 15.94
C LYS A 105 0.43 -0.50 15.84
N ALA A 106 -0.18 -0.15 16.97
CA ALA A 106 -1.40 0.67 16.96
C ALA A 106 -1.14 2.08 16.43
N TYR A 107 0.00 2.67 16.78
CA TYR A 107 0.42 3.99 16.30
C TYR A 107 0.57 4.04 14.78
N ILE A 108 1.29 3.06 14.20
CA ILE A 108 1.51 2.95 12.74
C ILE A 108 0.19 2.73 12.00
N LEU A 109 -0.66 1.84 12.52
CA LEU A 109 -1.97 1.55 11.90
C LEU A 109 -2.88 2.79 11.91
N TYR A 110 -2.90 3.54 13.01
CA TYR A 110 -3.65 4.79 13.13
C TYR A 110 -3.15 5.84 12.12
N ARG A 111 -1.82 5.97 11.93
CA ARG A 111 -1.21 6.87 10.93
C ARG A 111 -1.65 6.52 9.51
N ALA A 112 -1.58 5.24 9.14
CA ALA A 112 -1.96 4.76 7.81
C ALA A 112 -3.47 4.95 7.53
N GLU A 113 -4.33 4.68 8.52
CA GLU A 113 -5.77 4.88 8.38
C GLU A 113 -6.13 6.37 8.19
N HIS A 114 -5.49 7.26 8.94
CA HIS A 114 -5.68 8.69 8.79
C HIS A 114 -5.01 9.31 7.56
N ALA A 115 -3.94 8.71 7.02
CA ALA A 115 -3.39 9.07 5.71
C ALA A 115 -4.44 8.80 4.62
N ARG A 116 -4.96 7.57 4.59
CA ARG A 116 -6.00 7.14 3.65
C ARG A 116 -7.29 7.97 3.71
N MET A 117 -7.77 8.28 4.92
CA MET A 117 -8.96 9.15 5.09
C MET A 117 -8.75 10.60 4.63
N ARG A 118 -7.49 11.04 4.49
CA ARG A 118 -7.14 12.39 3.99
C ARG A 118 -6.87 12.37 2.48
N GLU A 119 -6.30 11.29 1.94
CA GLU A 119 -6.13 11.06 0.50
C GLU A 119 -7.46 11.00 -0.27
N GLU A 120 -8.51 10.45 0.33
CA GLU A 120 -9.87 10.46 -0.25
C GLU A 120 -10.43 11.89 -0.47
N LYS A 121 -9.83 12.91 0.17
CA LYS A 121 -10.20 14.33 0.02
C LYS A 121 -9.30 15.14 -0.91
N ASP A 122 -8.07 14.73 -1.14
CA ASP A 122 -7.05 15.51 -1.84
C ASP A 122 -6.48 14.72 -3.03
N SER A 123 -7.32 14.49 -4.03
CA SER A 123 -6.96 13.77 -5.24
C SER A 123 -6.07 14.62 -6.16
N ARG A 124 -4.80 14.86 -5.78
CA ARG A 124 -3.71 15.26 -6.69
C ARG A 124 -2.37 14.70 -6.19
N ILE A 125 -2.01 13.55 -6.76
CA ILE A 125 -0.66 12.98 -6.90
C ILE A 125 0.22 13.08 -5.65
N ILE A 126 0.29 11.97 -4.89
CA ILE A 126 1.35 11.73 -3.92
C ILE A 126 2.10 10.48 -4.40
N ILE A 127 3.40 10.61 -4.62
CA ILE A 127 4.31 9.46 -4.63
C ILE A 127 4.50 9.15 -3.14
N GLU A 128 3.72 8.22 -2.61
CA GLU A 128 3.94 7.66 -1.27
C GLU A 128 4.88 6.45 -1.38
N ASP A 129 5.55 6.16 -0.27
CA ASP A 129 6.34 4.94 -0.06
C ASP A 129 5.41 3.72 -0.29
N ASN A 130 5.42 3.18 -1.50
CA ASN A 130 4.47 2.16 -2.00
C ASN A 130 4.69 0.77 -1.36
N VAL A 131 5.34 0.70 -0.20
CA VAL A 131 5.65 -0.54 0.50
C VAL A 131 4.43 -0.94 1.34
N PRO A 132 3.79 -2.09 1.07
CA PRO A 132 2.59 -2.54 1.78
C PRO A 132 2.96 -3.14 3.15
N TYR A 133 3.50 -2.32 4.06
CA TYR A 133 4.02 -2.76 5.36
C TYR A 133 3.05 -3.66 6.13
N LYS A 134 1.74 -3.36 6.12
CA LYS A 134 0.74 -4.21 6.78
C LYS A 134 0.73 -5.64 6.25
N THR A 135 0.86 -5.81 4.93
CA THR A 135 0.91 -7.13 4.28
C THR A 135 2.21 -7.82 4.61
N LEU A 136 3.34 -7.14 4.45
CA LEU A 136 4.67 -7.67 4.76
C LEU A 136 4.78 -8.14 6.21
N TRP A 137 4.30 -7.32 7.17
CA TRP A 137 4.29 -7.69 8.58
C TRP A 137 3.38 -8.87 8.88
N ARG A 138 2.23 -8.99 8.20
CA ARG A 138 1.33 -10.13 8.36
C ARG A 138 1.99 -11.43 7.90
N VAL A 139 2.67 -11.40 6.75
CA VAL A 139 3.41 -12.56 6.22
C VAL A 139 4.58 -12.92 7.12
N PHE A 140 5.36 -11.92 7.55
CA PHE A 140 6.48 -12.14 8.45
C PHE A 140 6.05 -12.72 9.81
N ALA A 141 4.99 -12.17 10.42
CA ALA A 141 4.45 -12.70 11.67
C ALA A 141 3.99 -14.15 11.52
N TRP A 142 3.30 -14.48 10.42
CA TRP A 142 2.94 -15.86 10.12
C TRP A 142 4.18 -16.76 10.03
N ASN A 143 5.24 -16.32 9.35
CA ASN A 143 6.48 -17.10 9.27
C ASN A 143 7.13 -17.33 10.64
N VAL A 144 7.12 -16.33 11.52
CA VAL A 144 7.68 -16.45 12.88
C VAL A 144 6.84 -17.41 13.73
N ASP A 145 5.51 -17.27 13.68
CA ASP A 145 4.57 -18.10 14.44
C ASP A 145 4.65 -19.59 14.03
N HIS A 146 5.00 -19.86 12.76
CA HIS A 146 5.14 -21.22 12.22
C HIS A 146 6.59 -21.70 12.13
N GLY A 147 7.54 -20.94 12.69
CA GLY A 147 8.95 -21.35 12.75
C GLY A 147 9.63 -21.49 11.39
N CYS A 148 9.28 -20.67 10.40
CA CYS A 148 9.84 -20.74 9.05
C CYS A 148 10.49 -19.43 8.57
N ASP A 149 10.72 -18.49 9.47
CA ASP A 149 11.36 -17.19 9.20
C ASP A 149 12.88 -17.28 8.96
N THR A 150 13.53 -18.42 9.26
CA THR A 150 14.96 -18.63 8.99
C THR A 150 15.25 -20.00 8.39
N ILE A 151 16.36 -20.10 7.64
CA ILE A 151 16.84 -21.36 7.06
C ILE A 151 17.08 -22.42 8.15
N GLU A 152 17.62 -22.00 9.30
CA GLU A 152 17.88 -22.92 10.42
C GLU A 152 16.58 -23.55 10.94
N LYS A 153 15.51 -22.75 11.09
CA LYS A 153 14.22 -23.26 11.56
C LYS A 153 13.52 -24.11 10.49
N LEU A 154 13.63 -23.75 9.20
CA LEU A 154 13.19 -24.60 8.10
C LEU A 154 13.91 -25.96 8.07
N ASN A 155 15.23 -25.98 8.30
CA ASN A 155 15.99 -27.22 8.41
C ASN A 155 15.54 -28.09 9.59
N ARG A 156 15.11 -27.47 10.70
CA ARG A 156 14.46 -28.19 11.80
C ARG A 156 13.14 -28.84 11.38
N HIS A 157 12.28 -28.12 10.65
CA HIS A 157 11.05 -28.72 10.09
C HIS A 157 11.31 -29.94 9.20
N LEU A 158 12.40 -29.94 8.44
CA LEU A 158 12.82 -31.08 7.63
C LEU A 158 13.31 -32.24 8.51
N ALA A 159 14.16 -31.98 9.50
CA ALA A 159 14.69 -32.99 10.41
C ALA A 159 13.58 -33.64 11.26
N ASP A 160 12.62 -32.83 11.72
CA ASP A 160 11.51 -33.25 12.57
C ASP A 160 10.33 -33.85 11.76
N GLY A 161 10.42 -33.85 10.42
CA GLY A 161 9.40 -34.39 9.52
C GLY A 161 8.10 -33.57 9.46
N THR A 162 8.09 -32.34 10.00
CA THR A 162 6.91 -31.46 10.06
C THR A 162 6.77 -30.54 8.83
N TYR A 163 7.75 -30.52 7.93
CA TYR A 163 7.73 -29.70 6.71
C TYR A 163 6.47 -29.89 5.83
N PRO A 164 5.94 -31.11 5.60
CA PRO A 164 4.71 -31.27 4.80
C PRO A 164 3.49 -30.58 5.42
N ALA A 165 3.37 -30.55 6.75
CA ALA A 165 2.28 -29.85 7.43
C ALA A 165 2.40 -28.33 7.26
N LEU A 166 3.62 -27.79 7.41
CA LEU A 166 3.91 -26.37 7.16
C LEU A 166 3.51 -25.95 5.74
N VAL A 167 3.84 -26.75 4.73
CA VAL A 167 3.45 -26.49 3.33
C VAL A 167 1.92 -26.49 3.18
N GLN A 168 1.22 -27.46 3.77
CA GLN A 168 -0.24 -27.51 3.72
C GLN A 168 -0.89 -26.29 4.38
N GLU A 169 -0.34 -25.82 5.50
CA GLU A 169 -0.81 -24.61 6.18
C GLU A 169 -0.57 -23.35 5.34
N ALA A 170 0.61 -23.21 4.72
CA ALA A 170 0.91 -22.10 3.82
C ALA A 170 -0.04 -22.08 2.60
N GLU A 171 -0.23 -23.23 1.95
CA GLU A 171 -1.15 -23.38 0.82
C GLU A 171 -2.59 -23.04 1.22
N LYS A 172 -3.02 -23.43 2.42
CA LYS A 172 -4.33 -23.08 2.94
C LYS A 172 -4.49 -21.56 3.08
N VAL A 173 -3.51 -20.87 3.65
CA VAL A 173 -3.54 -19.39 3.76
C VAL A 173 -3.67 -18.74 2.39
N TYR A 174 -2.90 -19.21 1.40
CA TYR A 174 -2.99 -18.73 0.02
C TYR A 174 -4.38 -18.96 -0.58
N HIS A 175 -4.93 -20.16 -0.43
CA HIS A 175 -6.27 -20.49 -0.91
C HIS A 175 -7.37 -19.66 -0.24
N ASP A 176 -7.26 -19.38 1.04
CA ASP A 176 -8.18 -18.52 1.77
C ASP A 176 -8.13 -17.06 1.27
N GLU A 177 -6.93 -16.53 0.95
CA GLU A 177 -6.81 -15.18 0.35
C GLU A 177 -7.40 -15.14 -1.07
N VAL A 178 -7.18 -16.17 -1.90
CA VAL A 178 -7.82 -16.31 -3.23
C VAL A 178 -9.34 -16.31 -3.11
N GLU A 179 -9.89 -17.04 -2.14
CA GLU A 179 -11.33 -17.11 -1.90
C GLU A 179 -11.89 -15.74 -1.49
N LYS A 180 -11.23 -15.03 -0.56
CA LYS A 180 -11.62 -13.66 -0.17
C LYS A 180 -11.65 -12.70 -1.35
N VAL A 181 -10.66 -12.78 -2.26
CA VAL A 181 -10.65 -11.93 -3.45
C VAL A 181 -11.83 -12.27 -4.36
N ALA A 182 -12.10 -13.56 -4.59
CA ALA A 182 -13.25 -13.99 -5.39
C ALA A 182 -14.57 -13.50 -4.78
N GLU A 183 -14.77 -13.66 -3.47
CA GLU A 183 -15.94 -13.16 -2.74
C GLU A 183 -16.12 -11.65 -2.86
N ARG A 184 -15.03 -10.88 -2.76
CA ARG A 184 -15.08 -9.42 -2.92
C ARG A 184 -15.49 -9.00 -4.33
N ILE A 185 -15.06 -9.73 -5.36
CA ILE A 185 -15.47 -9.49 -6.75
C ILE A 185 -16.96 -9.84 -6.91
N LEU A 186 -17.41 -10.95 -6.33
CA LEU A 186 -18.82 -11.38 -6.36
C LEU A 186 -19.74 -10.41 -5.64
N ALA A 187 -19.31 -9.84 -4.52
CA ALA A 187 -20.04 -8.82 -3.77
C ALA A 187 -20.28 -7.55 -4.59
N THR A 188 -19.51 -7.35 -5.66
CA THR A 188 -19.63 -6.19 -6.57
C THR A 188 -20.02 -6.59 -7.99
N LYS A 189 -20.51 -7.82 -8.20
CA LYS A 189 -20.81 -8.39 -9.53
C LYS A 189 -21.70 -7.52 -10.41
N ASP A 190 -22.65 -6.79 -9.83
CA ASP A 190 -23.63 -5.99 -10.58
C ASP A 190 -23.03 -4.69 -11.14
N ARG A 191 -21.85 -4.29 -10.64
CA ARG A 191 -21.13 -3.07 -11.07
C ARG A 191 -19.77 -3.36 -11.69
N THR A 192 -19.06 -4.39 -11.22
CA THR A 192 -17.70 -4.69 -11.67
C THR A 192 -17.72 -5.29 -13.06
N ARG A 193 -17.06 -4.60 -13.99
CA ARG A 193 -16.93 -5.03 -15.38
C ARG A 193 -15.47 -5.20 -15.82
N LEU A 194 -14.53 -4.63 -15.06
CA LEU A 194 -13.10 -4.73 -15.30
C LEU A 194 -12.38 -5.13 -14.01
N VAL A 195 -11.62 -6.22 -14.07
CA VAL A 195 -10.68 -6.65 -13.03
C VAL A 195 -9.26 -6.39 -13.52
N ILE A 196 -8.46 -5.76 -12.68
CA ILE A 196 -7.07 -5.41 -12.97
C ILE A 196 -6.18 -6.10 -11.95
N VAL A 197 -5.23 -6.87 -12.46
CA VAL A 197 -4.20 -7.58 -11.71
C VAL A 197 -2.85 -7.00 -12.09
N ALA A 198 -2.11 -6.52 -11.10
CA ALA A 198 -0.74 -6.06 -11.27
C ALA A 198 0.20 -6.72 -10.26
N GLY A 199 1.49 -6.60 -10.51
CA GLY A 199 2.53 -7.29 -9.74
C GLY A 199 3.80 -7.45 -10.58
N PRO A 200 4.96 -7.63 -9.96
CA PRO A 200 6.23 -7.75 -10.66
C PRO A 200 6.27 -9.03 -11.51
N SER A 201 7.24 -9.12 -12.42
CA SER A 201 7.47 -10.35 -13.18
C SER A 201 7.70 -11.52 -12.23
N SER A 202 7.14 -12.69 -12.56
CA SER A 202 7.25 -13.92 -11.75
C SER A 202 6.59 -13.92 -10.36
N SER A 203 5.76 -12.92 -9.99
CA SER A 203 5.01 -12.94 -8.71
C SER A 203 3.81 -13.89 -8.67
N GLY A 204 3.61 -14.73 -9.70
CA GLY A 204 2.49 -15.67 -9.75
C GLY A 204 1.14 -15.04 -10.11
N LYS A 205 1.14 -13.88 -10.78
CA LYS A 205 -0.09 -13.20 -11.26
C LYS A 205 -1.01 -14.11 -12.04
N THR A 206 -0.50 -14.71 -13.10
CA THR A 206 -1.30 -15.55 -14.00
C THR A 206 -1.89 -16.76 -13.26
N THR A 207 -1.09 -17.42 -12.41
CA THR A 207 -1.54 -18.54 -11.58
C THR A 207 -2.66 -18.14 -10.64
N THR A 208 -2.50 -17.03 -9.92
CA THR A 208 -3.50 -16.53 -8.97
C THR A 208 -4.77 -16.09 -9.68
N THR A 209 -4.64 -15.39 -10.80
CA THR A 209 -5.74 -14.95 -11.65
C THR A 209 -6.54 -16.13 -12.20
N MET A 210 -5.87 -17.20 -12.64
CA MET A 210 -6.54 -18.43 -13.08
C MET A 210 -7.33 -19.08 -11.93
N LYS A 211 -6.74 -19.21 -10.74
CA LYS A 211 -7.42 -19.77 -9.56
C LYS A 211 -8.63 -18.94 -9.14
N ILE A 212 -8.53 -17.60 -9.15
CA ILE A 212 -9.68 -16.71 -8.91
C ILE A 212 -10.75 -16.96 -9.99
N GLY A 213 -10.34 -17.00 -11.27
CA GLY A 213 -11.22 -17.28 -12.39
C GLY A 213 -11.99 -18.60 -12.27
N GLU A 214 -11.35 -19.66 -11.78
CA GLU A 214 -12.01 -20.94 -11.48
C GLU A 214 -13.08 -20.81 -10.39
N ARG A 215 -12.79 -20.09 -9.30
CA ARG A 215 -13.75 -19.84 -8.20
C ARG A 215 -14.94 -19.00 -8.66
N LEU A 216 -14.71 -17.99 -9.49
CA LEU A 216 -15.77 -17.16 -10.07
C LEU A 216 -16.60 -17.95 -11.09
N LYS A 217 -15.95 -18.78 -11.91
CA LYS A 217 -16.61 -19.65 -12.90
C LYS A 217 -17.59 -20.61 -12.25
N ALA A 218 -17.22 -21.20 -11.10
CA ALA A 218 -18.12 -22.04 -10.32
C ALA A 218 -19.38 -21.32 -9.83
N ARG A 219 -19.39 -19.98 -9.84
CA ARG A 219 -20.49 -19.11 -9.41
C ARG A 219 -21.12 -18.32 -10.56
N GLY A 220 -20.87 -18.74 -11.81
CA GLY A 220 -21.53 -18.18 -12.99
C GLY A 220 -20.95 -16.87 -13.51
N MET A 221 -19.71 -16.53 -13.15
CA MET A 221 -18.99 -15.39 -13.76
C MET A 221 -17.73 -15.86 -14.47
N HIS A 222 -17.46 -15.29 -15.64
CA HIS A 222 -16.33 -15.70 -16.47
C HIS A 222 -15.37 -14.55 -16.71
N PHE A 223 -14.08 -14.78 -16.48
CA PHE A 223 -13.05 -13.86 -16.92
C PHE A 223 -12.75 -14.03 -18.40
N VAL A 224 -12.62 -12.90 -19.08
CA VAL A 224 -12.09 -12.82 -20.43
C VAL A 224 -10.84 -11.93 -20.39
N LEU A 225 -9.69 -12.54 -20.68
CA LEU A 225 -8.41 -11.85 -20.66
C LEU A 225 -8.28 -10.90 -21.85
N LEU A 226 -8.04 -9.63 -21.56
CA LEU A 226 -7.55 -8.66 -22.52
C LEU A 226 -6.03 -8.67 -22.50
N ASN A 227 -5.41 -9.31 -23.50
CA ASN A 227 -3.96 -9.30 -23.62
C ASN A 227 -3.49 -7.90 -24.11
N LEU A 228 -2.90 -7.12 -23.19
CA LEU A 228 -2.42 -5.77 -23.47
C LEU A 228 -1.13 -5.74 -24.30
N ASP A 229 -0.38 -6.84 -24.34
CA ASP A 229 0.85 -6.92 -25.15
C ASP A 229 0.57 -6.68 -26.63
N ASN A 230 -0.64 -7.00 -27.09
CA ASN A 230 -1.04 -6.74 -28.47
C ASN A 230 -1.09 -5.23 -28.83
N TYR A 231 -1.10 -4.35 -27.83
CA TYR A 231 -1.20 -2.90 -27.99
C TYR A 231 0.16 -2.18 -27.96
N PHE A 232 1.29 -2.90 -27.95
CA PHE A 232 2.60 -2.26 -28.14
C PHE A 232 2.63 -1.48 -29.47
N ARG A 233 3.27 -0.30 -29.43
CA ARG A 233 3.60 0.48 -30.64
C ARG A 233 4.69 -0.24 -31.44
N ASN A 234 4.84 0.11 -32.72
CA ASN A 234 5.93 -0.45 -33.51
C ASN A 234 7.29 0.03 -32.95
N LEU A 235 8.31 -0.82 -32.99
CA LEU A 235 9.64 -0.48 -32.43
C LEU A 235 10.29 0.74 -33.09
N ASP A 236 9.99 0.99 -34.36
CA ASP A 236 10.49 2.16 -35.10
C ASP A 236 9.81 3.48 -34.69
N GLU A 237 8.65 3.41 -34.03
CA GLU A 237 7.91 4.57 -33.51
C GLU A 237 8.28 4.90 -32.06
N TYR A 238 9.01 4.01 -31.37
CA TYR A 238 9.35 4.15 -29.96
C TYR A 238 10.82 4.54 -29.77
N PRO A 239 11.11 5.64 -29.03
CA PRO A 239 12.48 6.07 -28.79
C PRO A 239 13.27 4.99 -28.05
N ARG A 240 14.52 4.78 -28.49
CA ARG A 240 15.48 3.92 -27.80
C ARG A 240 16.04 4.66 -26.60
N ASP A 241 16.41 3.92 -25.58
CA ASP A 241 17.13 4.48 -24.44
C ASP A 241 18.58 4.87 -24.81
N GLU A 242 19.32 5.33 -23.81
CA GLU A 242 20.71 5.78 -23.91
C GLU A 242 21.69 4.68 -24.36
N TYR A 243 21.26 3.41 -24.28
CA TYR A 243 22.04 2.22 -24.63
C TYR A 243 21.60 1.59 -25.96
N GLY A 244 20.55 2.15 -26.59
CA GLY A 244 20.00 1.64 -27.85
C GLY A 244 18.98 0.52 -27.65
N ASP A 245 18.58 0.24 -26.41
CA ASP A 245 17.61 -0.77 -26.04
C ASP A 245 16.18 -0.20 -26.03
N HIS A 246 15.22 -1.09 -26.21
CA HIS A 246 13.80 -0.76 -26.17
C HIS A 246 13.25 -1.00 -24.76
N ASP A 247 12.79 0.07 -24.10
CA ASP A 247 12.16 -0.01 -22.78
C ASP A 247 10.68 -0.40 -22.89
N PHE A 248 10.39 -1.69 -22.72
CA PHE A 248 9.03 -2.25 -22.66
C PHE A 248 8.37 -2.10 -21.28
N GLU A 249 9.11 -1.66 -20.27
CA GLU A 249 8.65 -1.43 -18.90
C GLU A 249 8.07 -0.02 -18.71
N ASN A 250 8.10 0.80 -19.77
CA ASN A 250 7.43 2.08 -19.77
C ASN A 250 5.99 1.93 -20.31
N PRO A 251 4.95 2.36 -19.56
CA PRO A 251 3.56 2.33 -20.03
C PRO A 251 3.31 3.03 -21.37
N GLN A 252 4.17 3.99 -21.76
CA GLN A 252 4.07 4.70 -23.03
C GLN A 252 4.45 3.84 -24.26
N ALA A 253 5.10 2.69 -24.04
CA ALA A 253 5.33 1.70 -25.10
C ALA A 253 4.00 1.12 -25.63
N LEU A 254 2.93 1.19 -24.83
CA LEU A 254 1.58 0.78 -25.21
C LEU A 254 0.80 1.95 -25.84
N ASP A 255 -0.09 1.61 -26.77
CA ASP A 255 -1.06 2.54 -27.33
C ASP A 255 -2.24 2.76 -26.38
N LEU A 256 -2.01 3.61 -25.38
CA LEU A 256 -2.99 3.91 -24.32
C LEU A 256 -4.30 4.49 -24.86
N GLU A 257 -4.24 5.25 -25.95
CA GLU A 257 -5.43 5.80 -26.60
C GLU A 257 -6.30 4.68 -27.17
N LEU A 258 -5.69 3.77 -27.94
CA LEU A 258 -6.40 2.62 -28.51
C LEU A 258 -6.93 1.67 -27.43
N ILE A 259 -6.16 1.44 -26.35
CA ILE A 259 -6.62 0.64 -25.20
C ILE A 259 -7.89 1.27 -24.62
N ASN A 260 -7.89 2.58 -24.34
CA ASN A 260 -9.03 3.25 -23.74
C ASN A 260 -10.26 3.26 -24.65
N GLU A 261 -10.07 3.45 -25.96
CA GLU A 261 -11.15 3.34 -26.93
C GLU A 261 -11.76 1.93 -26.90
N HIS A 262 -10.93 0.88 -26.94
CA HIS A 262 -11.42 -0.49 -26.91
C HIS A 262 -12.11 -0.85 -25.60
N LEU A 263 -11.56 -0.44 -24.45
CA LEU A 263 -12.20 -0.63 -23.15
C LEU A 263 -13.60 0.00 -23.11
N TYR A 264 -13.72 1.24 -23.59
CA TYR A 264 -15.01 1.93 -23.66
C TYR A 264 -16.03 1.20 -24.54
N GLN A 265 -15.62 0.76 -25.74
CA GLN A 265 -16.52 0.06 -26.66
C GLN A 265 -16.92 -1.33 -26.12
N LEU A 266 -15.98 -2.06 -25.51
CA LEU A 266 -16.24 -3.39 -24.92
C LEU A 266 -17.21 -3.30 -23.73
N LEU A 267 -17.08 -2.30 -22.88
CA LEU A 267 -17.99 -2.08 -21.75
C LEU A 267 -19.40 -1.67 -22.20
N LYS A 268 -19.53 -1.11 -23.41
CA LYS A 268 -20.81 -0.88 -24.08
C LYS A 268 -21.36 -2.10 -24.82
N GLY A 269 -20.68 -3.25 -24.74
CA GLY A 269 -21.07 -4.49 -25.40
C GLY A 269 -20.82 -4.51 -26.90
N LYS A 270 -19.97 -3.62 -27.43
CA LYS A 270 -19.60 -3.62 -28.84
C LYS A 270 -18.40 -4.52 -29.11
N THR A 271 -18.32 -5.02 -30.34
CA THR A 271 -17.14 -5.72 -30.86
C THR A 271 -16.05 -4.73 -31.22
N VAL A 272 -14.82 -5.03 -30.82
CA VAL A 272 -13.62 -4.28 -31.21
C VAL A 272 -12.73 -5.15 -32.08
N LYS A 273 -11.89 -4.52 -32.89
CA LYS A 273 -10.88 -5.22 -33.69
C LYS A 273 -9.53 -5.06 -33.03
N MET A 274 -9.14 -6.05 -32.22
CA MET A 274 -7.88 -6.04 -31.51
C MET A 274 -6.68 -6.08 -32.47
N PRO A 275 -5.61 -5.33 -32.14
CA PRO A 275 -4.32 -5.51 -32.80
C PRO A 275 -3.69 -6.85 -32.42
N GLU A 276 -2.63 -7.22 -33.14
CA GLU A 276 -1.74 -8.34 -32.81
C GLU A 276 -0.30 -7.84 -32.90
N TYR A 277 0.48 -8.06 -31.84
CA TYR A 277 1.87 -7.65 -31.79
C TYR A 277 2.81 -8.83 -32.03
N ASN A 278 3.76 -8.67 -32.95
CA ASN A 278 4.76 -9.68 -33.22
C ASN A 278 6.11 -9.27 -32.62
N PHE A 279 6.46 -9.91 -31.51
CA PHE A 279 7.73 -9.67 -30.79
C PHE A 279 8.98 -10.01 -31.60
N LYS A 280 8.91 -10.88 -32.61
CA LYS A 280 10.07 -11.21 -33.46
C LYS A 280 10.38 -10.10 -34.45
N THR A 281 9.34 -9.47 -34.99
CA THR A 281 9.49 -8.41 -35.99
C THR A 281 9.42 -7.01 -35.39
N GLY A 282 8.96 -6.88 -34.13
CA GLY A 282 8.74 -5.60 -33.47
C GLY A 282 7.62 -4.75 -34.08
N LYS A 283 6.64 -5.41 -34.70
CA LYS A 283 5.58 -4.75 -35.48
C LYS A 283 4.21 -5.24 -35.04
N ARG A 284 3.26 -4.31 -35.01
CA ARG A 284 1.85 -4.56 -34.78
C ARG A 284 1.08 -4.63 -36.09
N ARG A 285 0.12 -5.54 -36.14
CA ARG A 285 -0.92 -5.56 -37.16
C ARG A 285 -2.22 -5.08 -36.52
N LEU A 286 -2.71 -3.92 -36.97
CA LEU A 286 -4.01 -3.41 -36.53
C LEU A 286 -5.15 -4.28 -37.05
N GLU A 287 -6.27 -4.25 -36.33
CA GLU A 287 -7.51 -4.91 -36.73
C GLU A 287 -7.38 -6.42 -37.00
N ALA A 288 -6.45 -7.10 -36.33
CA ALA A 288 -6.10 -8.49 -36.60
C ALA A 288 -7.19 -9.50 -36.17
N ARG A 289 -7.94 -9.20 -35.11
CA ARG A 289 -8.91 -10.14 -34.52
C ARG A 289 -10.11 -9.44 -33.91
N GLU A 290 -11.32 -9.95 -34.16
CA GLU A 290 -12.52 -9.50 -33.46
C GLU A 290 -12.55 -9.99 -32.00
N PHE A 291 -12.97 -9.10 -31.10
CA PHE A 291 -13.08 -9.36 -29.67
C PHE A 291 -14.32 -8.65 -29.12
N THR A 292 -15.11 -9.37 -28.31
CA THR A 292 -16.36 -8.87 -27.73
C THR A 292 -16.45 -9.34 -26.29
N LEU A 293 -16.98 -8.49 -25.42
CA LEU A 293 -17.27 -8.83 -24.03
C LEU A 293 -18.77 -9.08 -23.87
N LYS A 294 -19.17 -10.29 -23.45
CA LYS A 294 -20.57 -10.60 -23.18
C LYS A 294 -21.06 -9.94 -21.87
N SER A 295 -22.38 -9.94 -21.66
CA SER A 295 -22.99 -9.34 -20.47
C SER A 295 -22.67 -10.08 -19.16
N ASP A 296 -22.40 -11.39 -19.24
CA ASP A 296 -22.04 -12.28 -18.13
C ASP A 296 -20.52 -12.46 -17.95
N GLU A 297 -19.74 -11.75 -18.76
CA GLU A 297 -18.28 -11.79 -18.75
C GLU A 297 -17.69 -10.53 -18.10
N ILE A 298 -16.61 -10.73 -17.36
CA ILE A 298 -15.81 -9.67 -16.75
C ILE A 298 -14.49 -9.59 -17.50
N LEU A 299 -14.14 -8.38 -17.93
CA LEU A 299 -12.87 -8.14 -18.60
C LEU A 299 -11.74 -8.20 -17.57
N LEU A 300 -10.65 -8.88 -17.91
CA LEU A 300 -9.50 -9.06 -17.05
C LEU A 300 -8.27 -8.47 -17.73
N ILE A 301 -7.54 -7.62 -17.02
CA ILE A 301 -6.21 -7.13 -17.39
C ILE A 301 -5.21 -7.73 -16.40
N ASP A 302 -4.31 -8.58 -16.89
CA ASP A 302 -3.11 -9.03 -16.17
C ASP A 302 -1.91 -8.31 -16.79
N SER A 303 -1.38 -7.31 -16.10
CA SER A 303 -0.30 -6.46 -16.64
C SER A 303 0.54 -5.87 -15.52
N LEU A 304 1.84 -5.75 -15.76
CA LEU A 304 2.75 -5.00 -14.90
C LEU A 304 2.25 -3.57 -14.65
N HIS A 305 1.75 -2.93 -15.70
CA HIS A 305 1.29 -1.54 -15.67
C HIS A 305 -0.21 -1.40 -15.42
N GLY A 306 -0.92 -2.47 -15.04
CA GLY A 306 -2.38 -2.46 -14.95
C GLY A 306 -2.93 -1.37 -14.01
N LEU A 307 -2.17 -1.00 -12.97
CA LEU A 307 -2.56 0.04 -12.02
C LEU A 307 -2.21 1.47 -12.47
N TYR A 308 -1.54 1.65 -13.61
CA TYR A 308 -1.25 2.97 -14.16
C TYR A 308 -2.57 3.67 -14.56
N PRO A 309 -2.92 4.83 -13.96
CA PRO A 309 -4.25 5.41 -14.12
C PRO A 309 -4.66 5.68 -15.56
N ALA A 310 -3.73 6.13 -16.41
CA ALA A 310 -4.01 6.46 -17.80
C ALA A 310 -4.38 5.23 -18.64
N MET A 311 -3.95 4.02 -18.25
CA MET A 311 -4.23 2.78 -18.97
C MET A 311 -5.73 2.45 -19.01
N THR A 312 -6.49 2.87 -18.00
CA THR A 312 -7.92 2.56 -17.88
C THR A 312 -8.78 3.81 -17.65
N ALA A 313 -8.29 4.98 -18.07
CA ALA A 313 -8.94 6.28 -17.82
C ALA A 313 -10.40 6.36 -18.32
N SER A 314 -10.72 5.66 -19.41
CA SER A 314 -12.06 5.56 -20.01
C SER A 314 -13.08 4.81 -19.14
N VAL A 315 -12.64 4.06 -18.14
CA VAL A 315 -13.50 3.21 -17.32
C VAL A 315 -13.78 3.89 -15.97
N PRO A 316 -15.05 4.02 -15.54
CA PRO A 316 -15.39 4.57 -14.23
C PRO A 316 -14.80 3.75 -13.07
N HIS A 317 -14.47 4.42 -11.95
CA HIS A 317 -13.83 3.76 -10.80
C HIS A 317 -14.70 2.65 -10.20
N GLU A 318 -16.02 2.87 -10.12
CA GLU A 318 -17.00 1.90 -9.60
C GLU A 318 -17.12 0.60 -10.40
N MET A 319 -16.71 0.63 -11.68
CA MET A 319 -16.70 -0.55 -12.55
C MET A 319 -15.40 -1.35 -12.47
N LYS A 320 -14.39 -0.82 -11.77
CA LYS A 320 -13.06 -1.42 -11.62
C LYS A 320 -12.96 -2.18 -10.30
N PHE A 321 -12.36 -3.35 -10.38
CA PHE A 321 -11.79 -4.03 -9.22
C PHE A 321 -10.28 -4.16 -9.45
N LYS A 322 -9.48 -3.76 -8.47
CA LYS A 322 -8.01 -3.72 -8.60
C LYS A 322 -7.41 -4.51 -7.45
N PHE A 323 -6.42 -5.33 -7.75
CA PHE A 323 -5.56 -5.92 -6.72
C PHE A 323 -4.14 -6.10 -7.24
N TYR A 324 -3.21 -6.17 -6.30
CA TYR A 324 -1.79 -6.33 -6.54
C TYR A 324 -1.33 -7.64 -5.93
N ILE A 325 -0.47 -8.36 -6.64
CA ILE A 325 0.17 -9.58 -6.16
C ILE A 325 1.65 -9.28 -5.95
N GLU A 326 2.04 -9.39 -4.69
CA GLU A 326 3.40 -9.19 -4.19
C GLU A 326 4.12 -10.53 -4.05
#